data_AF-A0A2T9ZLK9-F1
#
_entry.id   AF-A0A2T9ZLK9-F1
#
_cell.length_a   1.000
_cell.length_b   1.000
_cell.length_c   1.000
_cell.angle_alpha   90.00
_cell.angle_beta   90.00
_cell.angle_gamma   90.00
#
_symmetry.space_group_name_H-M   'P 1'
#
loop_
_entity.id
_entity.type
_entity.pdbx_description
1 polymer ?
#
loop_
_entity_poly.entity_id
_entity_poly.type
_entity_poly.pdbx_seq_one_letter_code
_entity_poly.pdbx_strand_id
1 'polypeptide(L)'
;MLRSGIIRRLGLVPNHYRLGFKGNGMTVWNIPDDRLQEAGERIGAMDFVSHCYARPRHLPDWPYNLFAMVHGRDRGDVIDKVNELSHELSECNQGHEVLFSSAVLKKTGMRLAI
;
A
#
# COMPACT_ATOMS: atom_id res chain seq x y z
N MET A 1 20.91 -9.09 -20.18
CA MET A 1 19.83 -9.03 -19.17
C MET A 1 19.89 -7.78 -18.30
N LEU A 2 21.02 -7.46 -17.62
CA LEU A 2 21.12 -6.22 -16.83
C LEU A 2 21.03 -4.96 -17.72
N ARG A 3 21.89 -4.86 -18.76
CA ARG A 3 21.86 -3.73 -19.71
C ARG A 3 20.55 -3.62 -20.51
N SER A 4 19.84 -4.72 -20.67
CA SER A 4 18.56 -4.76 -21.38
C SER A 4 17.35 -4.52 -20.44
N GLY A 5 17.58 -4.15 -19.17
CA GLY A 5 16.53 -3.83 -18.20
C GLY A 5 15.78 -5.04 -17.61
N ILE A 6 16.06 -6.26 -18.07
CA ILE A 6 15.41 -7.48 -17.59
C ILE A 6 15.77 -7.77 -16.13
N ILE A 7 17.04 -7.56 -15.76
CA ILE A 7 17.47 -7.62 -14.36
C ILE A 7 17.49 -6.18 -13.82
N ARG A 8 16.61 -5.87 -12.87
CA ARG A 8 16.49 -4.53 -12.27
C ARG A 8 17.68 -4.16 -11.38
N ARG A 9 18.22 -5.12 -10.60
CA ARG A 9 19.33 -4.90 -9.66
C ARG A 9 20.02 -6.22 -9.30
N LEU A 10 21.34 -6.19 -9.12
CA LEU A 10 22.12 -7.23 -8.44
C LEU A 10 22.59 -6.67 -7.09
N GLY A 11 22.34 -7.40 -6.00
CA GLY A 11 22.73 -6.95 -4.67
C GLY A 11 22.26 -7.89 -3.57
N LEU A 12 22.77 -7.65 -2.35
CA LEU A 12 22.37 -8.36 -1.15
C LEU A 12 21.10 -7.73 -0.57
N VAL A 13 20.14 -8.55 -0.14
CA VAL A 13 18.91 -8.08 0.50
C VAL A 13 18.95 -8.45 1.98
N PRO A 14 19.13 -7.47 2.90
CA PRO A 14 19.06 -7.73 4.33
C PRO A 14 17.64 -8.06 4.78
N ASN A 15 17.51 -8.81 5.88
CA ASN A 15 16.21 -9.21 6.41
C ASN A 15 15.52 -8.05 7.16
N HIS A 16 14.66 -7.31 6.46
CA HIS A 16 13.95 -6.13 6.98
C HIS A 16 12.96 -6.43 8.13
N TYR A 17 12.52 -7.67 8.33
CA TYR A 17 11.65 -8.00 9.47
C TYR A 17 12.33 -7.81 10.83
N ARG A 18 13.67 -7.90 10.86
CA ARG A 18 14.44 -7.61 12.08
C ARG A 18 14.52 -6.11 12.42
N LEU A 19 13.98 -5.22 11.58
CA LEU A 19 14.07 -3.76 11.73
C LEU A 19 12.85 -3.09 12.41
N GLY A 20 11.88 -3.87 12.91
CA GLY A 20 10.97 -3.37 13.97
C GLY A 20 9.61 -2.79 13.58
N PHE A 21 9.22 -2.78 12.30
CA PHE A 21 7.84 -2.40 11.91
C PHE A 21 6.86 -3.56 12.13
N LYS A 22 6.15 -3.54 13.27
CA LYS A 22 5.17 -4.58 13.61
C LYS A 22 3.77 -4.26 13.09
N GLY A 23 3.39 -2.98 13.03
CA GLY A 23 2.11 -2.54 12.49
C GLY A 23 2.15 -2.44 10.97
N ASN A 24 1.24 -3.15 10.30
CA ASN A 24 1.05 -3.09 8.84
C ASN A 24 -0.45 -3.12 8.54
N GLY A 25 -0.96 -2.15 7.78
CA GLY A 25 -2.34 -2.11 7.33
C GLY A 25 -2.40 -1.81 5.84
N MET A 26 -3.07 -2.66 5.07
CA MET A 26 -3.43 -2.30 3.69
C MET A 26 -4.66 -1.41 3.75
N THR A 27 -4.51 -0.15 3.39
CA THR A 27 -5.64 0.77 3.26
C THR A 27 -6.18 0.73 1.85
N VAL A 28 -7.49 0.80 1.72
CA VAL A 28 -8.20 0.81 0.44
C VAL A 28 -9.19 1.96 0.44
N TRP A 29 -9.21 2.74 -0.64
CA TRP A 29 -9.96 4.00 -0.72
C TRP A 29 -10.78 4.03 -2.00
N ASN A 30 -12.00 4.55 -1.88
CA ASN A 30 -12.88 4.85 -3.01
C ASN A 30 -12.70 6.33 -3.37
N ILE A 31 -11.99 6.59 -4.46
CA ILE A 31 -11.61 7.93 -4.90
C ILE A 31 -12.20 8.19 -6.29
N PRO A 32 -12.87 9.33 -6.55
CA PRO A 32 -13.28 9.72 -7.90
C PRO A 32 -12.16 9.53 -8.92
N ASP A 33 -12.48 9.00 -10.09
CA ASP A 33 -11.46 8.59 -11.08
C ASP A 33 -10.62 9.78 -11.58
N ASP A 34 -11.22 10.98 -11.61
CA ASP A 34 -10.57 12.25 -11.94
C ASP A 34 -9.62 12.77 -10.85
N ARG A 35 -9.77 12.30 -9.60
CA ARG A 35 -8.91 12.66 -8.45
C ARG A 35 -7.93 11.55 -8.06
N LEU A 36 -8.04 10.36 -8.65
CA LEU A 36 -7.27 9.17 -8.26
C LEU A 36 -5.75 9.40 -8.31
N GLN A 37 -5.26 10.04 -9.37
CA GLN A 37 -3.83 10.28 -9.54
C GLN A 37 -3.29 11.25 -8.49
N GLU A 38 -3.94 12.41 -8.32
CA GLU A 38 -3.56 13.42 -7.33
C GLU A 38 -3.61 12.84 -5.91
N ALA A 39 -4.68 12.12 -5.56
CA ALA A 39 -4.82 11.46 -4.27
C ALA A 39 -3.69 10.46 -4.02
N GLY A 40 -3.37 9.63 -5.02
CA GLY A 40 -2.29 8.65 -4.94
C GLY A 40 -0.90 9.27 -4.78
N GLU A 41 -0.62 10.36 -5.49
CA GLU A 41 0.63 11.12 -5.36
C GLU A 41 0.77 11.73 -3.96
N ARG A 42 -0.30 12.33 -3.43
CA ARG A 42 -0.30 12.94 -2.09
C ARG A 42 -0.04 11.93 -0.99
N ILE A 43 -0.81 10.83 -0.94
CA ILE A 43 -0.63 9.84 0.13
C ILE A 43 0.61 8.98 -0.07
N GLY A 44 1.00 8.74 -1.33
CA GLY A 44 2.19 7.96 -1.67
C GLY A 44 3.50 8.66 -1.31
N ALA A 45 3.47 9.98 -1.11
CA ALA A 45 4.62 10.77 -0.66
C ALA A 45 4.86 10.72 0.85
N MET A 46 3.95 10.12 1.63
CA MET A 46 4.10 10.08 3.09
C MET A 46 5.10 9.01 3.54
N ASP A 47 5.97 9.36 4.48
CA ASP A 47 7.07 8.49 4.95
C ASP A 47 6.59 7.14 5.52
N PHE A 48 5.35 7.08 6.01
CA PHE A 48 4.76 5.86 6.55
C PHE A 48 3.97 5.03 5.53
N VAL A 49 3.93 5.46 4.27
CA VAL A 49 3.32 4.73 3.13
C VAL A 49 4.44 4.15 2.26
N SER A 50 4.56 2.82 2.20
CA SER A 50 5.65 2.20 1.41
C SER A 50 5.30 1.95 -0.05
N HIS A 51 4.02 1.75 -0.34
CA HIS A 51 3.53 1.48 -1.67
C HIS A 51 2.13 2.04 -1.83
N CYS A 52 1.87 2.66 -2.98
CA CYS A 52 0.57 3.17 -3.36
C CYS A 52 0.25 2.69 -4.78
N TYR A 53 -0.94 2.14 -5.01
CA TYR A 53 -1.34 1.55 -6.29
C TYR A 53 -2.77 1.93 -6.66
N ALA A 54 -2.96 2.26 -7.94
CA ALA A 54 -4.27 2.25 -8.57
C ALA A 54 -4.69 0.81 -8.94
N ARG A 55 -5.97 0.50 -8.76
CA ARG A 55 -6.60 -0.75 -9.16
C ARG A 55 -8.01 -0.48 -9.69
N PRO A 56 -8.51 -1.30 -10.64
CA PRO A 56 -9.90 -1.21 -11.06
C PRO A 56 -10.84 -1.60 -9.91
N ARG A 57 -12.03 -0.99 -9.89
CA ARG A 57 -13.13 -1.41 -9.01
C ARG A 57 -13.76 -2.70 -9.53
N HIS A 58 -14.38 -3.45 -8.63
CA HIS A 58 -15.22 -4.60 -8.96
C HIS A 58 -16.59 -4.41 -8.32
N LEU A 59 -17.42 -3.57 -8.95
CA LEU A 59 -18.73 -3.21 -8.41
C LEU A 59 -19.76 -4.36 -8.56
N PRO A 60 -20.73 -4.46 -7.64
CA PRO A 60 -20.93 -3.59 -6.47
C PRO A 60 -20.04 -3.94 -5.26
N ASP A 61 -19.44 -5.13 -5.25
CA ASP A 61 -18.85 -5.72 -4.05
C ASP A 61 -17.54 -5.05 -3.59
N TRP A 62 -16.82 -4.38 -4.50
CA TRP A 62 -15.53 -3.76 -4.23
C TRP A 62 -15.40 -2.37 -4.88
N PRO A 63 -15.76 -1.30 -4.14
CA PRO A 63 -15.73 0.07 -4.65
C PRO A 63 -14.36 0.75 -4.57
N TYR A 64 -13.33 0.09 -4.07
CA TYR A 64 -12.02 0.71 -3.82
C TYR A 64 -11.10 0.66 -5.04
N ASN A 65 -10.51 1.80 -5.40
CA ASN A 65 -9.62 1.96 -6.55
C ASN A 65 -8.20 2.48 -6.20
N LEU A 66 -7.97 2.93 -4.97
CA LEU A 66 -6.66 3.34 -4.47
C LEU A 66 -6.25 2.47 -3.28
N PHE A 67 -5.04 1.93 -3.33
CA PHE A 67 -4.50 1.01 -2.33
C PHE A 67 -3.20 1.59 -1.77
N ALA A 68 -3.06 1.68 -0.45
CA ALA A 68 -1.83 2.16 0.17
C ALA A 68 -1.42 1.31 1.38
N MET A 69 -0.17 0.86 1.40
CA MET A 69 0.38 0.08 2.50
C MET A 69 0.95 1.01 3.58
N VAL A 70 0.29 1.05 4.74
CA VAL A 70 0.65 1.90 5.88
C VAL A 70 1.45 1.10 6.91
N HIS A 71 2.55 1.67 7.37
CA HIS A 71 3.42 1.10 8.40
C HIS A 71 3.39 1.89 9.70
N GLY A 72 3.41 1.15 10.81
CA GLY A 72 3.44 1.73 12.15
C GLY A 72 4.09 0.82 13.18
N ARG A 73 4.22 1.35 14.40
CA ARG A 73 4.78 0.62 15.55
C ARG A 73 3.86 -0.52 15.98
N ASP A 74 2.56 -0.28 15.94
CA ASP A 74 1.50 -1.23 16.28
C ASP A 74 0.21 -0.88 15.50
N ARG A 75 -0.90 -1.55 15.82
CA ARG A 75 -2.19 -1.33 15.17
C ARG A 75 -2.79 0.06 15.46
N GLY A 76 -2.59 0.61 16.66
CA GLY A 76 -3.06 1.94 17.02
C GLY A 76 -2.35 3.02 16.22
N ASP A 77 -1.02 2.93 16.16
CA ASP A 77 -0.18 3.83 15.35
C ASP A 77 -0.56 3.82 13.87
N VAL A 78 -0.95 2.66 13.32
CA VAL A 78 -1.48 2.57 11.95
C VAL A 78 -2.83 3.26 11.83
N ILE A 79 -3.75 3.08 12.79
CA ILE A 79 -5.06 3.73 12.77
C ILE A 79 -4.91 5.26 12.82
N ASP A 80 -4.02 5.78 13.66
CA ASP A 80 -3.76 7.23 13.75
C ASP A 80 -3.27 7.81 12.41
N LYS A 81 -2.34 7.11 11.74
CA LYS A 81 -1.89 7.46 10.39
C LYS A 81 -2.97 7.34 9.33
N VAL A 82 -3.87 6.36 9.44
CA VAL A 82 -5.02 6.25 8.54
C VAL A 82 -5.97 7.44 8.72
N ASN A 83 -6.15 7.92 9.95
CA ASN A 83 -6.94 9.13 10.20
C ASN A 83 -6.28 10.36 9.56
N GLU A 84 -4.94 10.48 9.62
CA GLU A 84 -4.18 11.50 8.90
C GLU A 84 -4.42 11.42 7.38
N LEU A 85 -4.32 10.23 6.79
CA LEU A 85 -4.64 10.00 5.37
C LEU A 85 -6.09 10.38 5.02
N SER A 86 -7.03 10.02 5.89
CA SER A 86 -8.45 10.33 5.68
C SER A 86 -8.71 11.84 5.74
N HIS A 87 -7.98 12.57 6.59
CA HIS A 87 -8.06 14.03 6.64
C HIS A 87 -7.49 14.65 5.35
N GLU A 88 -6.33 14.18 4.90
CA GLU A 88 -5.71 14.62 3.65
C GLU A 88 -6.60 14.38 2.44
N LEU A 89 -7.27 13.22 2.39
CA LEU A 89 -8.15 12.85 1.28
C LEU A 89 -9.60 13.32 1.43
N SER A 90 -9.92 14.10 2.47
CA SER A 90 -11.31 14.42 2.85
C SER A 90 -12.20 14.91 1.70
N GLU A 91 -11.67 15.68 0.76
CA GLU A 91 -12.42 16.19 -0.40
C GLU A 91 -12.82 15.12 -1.44
N CYS A 92 -12.11 14.00 -1.48
CA CYS A 92 -12.26 12.95 -2.50
C CYS A 92 -12.46 11.54 -1.93
N ASN A 93 -12.46 11.40 -0.61
CA ASN A 93 -12.68 10.13 0.07
C ASN A 93 -14.17 9.77 0.12
N GLN A 94 -14.61 8.85 -0.76
CA GLN A 94 -15.99 8.34 -0.80
C GLN A 94 -16.18 7.08 0.06
N GLY A 95 -15.20 6.74 0.89
CA GLY A 95 -15.20 5.55 1.73
C GLY A 95 -13.85 4.86 1.69
N HIS A 96 -13.43 4.33 2.84
CA HIS A 96 -12.17 3.61 2.95
C HIS A 96 -12.24 2.53 4.03
N GLU A 97 -11.33 1.56 3.93
CA GLU A 97 -11.17 0.47 4.90
C GLU A 97 -9.69 0.20 5.17
N VAL A 98 -9.42 -0.45 6.31
CA VAL A 98 -8.08 -0.93 6.68
C VAL A 98 -8.11 -2.45 6.84
N LEU A 99 -7.41 -3.13 5.93
CA LEU A 99 -7.28 -4.58 5.91
C LEU A 99 -6.01 -4.96 6.69
N PHE A 100 -6.18 -5.26 7.96
CA PHE A 100 -5.10 -5.80 8.79
C PHE A 100 -4.87 -7.27 8.48
N SER A 101 -3.61 -7.64 8.28
CA SER A 101 -3.24 -9.04 8.14
C SER A 101 -3.37 -9.75 9.50
N SER A 102 -4.18 -10.81 9.56
CA SER A 102 -4.29 -11.69 10.73
C SER A 102 -3.28 -12.83 10.69
N ALA A 103 -2.99 -13.34 9.49
CA ALA A 103 -2.03 -14.41 9.27
C ALA A 103 -1.35 -14.25 7.90
N VAL A 104 -0.11 -14.71 7.79
CA VAL A 104 0.58 -14.85 6.50
C VAL A 104 0.42 -16.29 6.04
N LEU A 105 -0.53 -16.52 5.13
CA LEU A 105 -0.79 -17.87 4.59
C LEU A 105 0.31 -18.32 3.62
N LYS A 106 0.91 -17.38 2.88
CA LYS A 106 2.01 -17.64 1.94
C LYS A 106 2.85 -16.38 1.75
N LYS A 107 4.17 -16.51 1.81
CA LYS A 107 5.13 -15.46 1.41
C LYS A 107 6.33 -16.10 0.73
N THR A 108 6.30 -16.13 -0.60
CA THR A 108 7.35 -16.71 -1.43
C THR A 108 7.69 -15.76 -2.57
N GLY A 109 8.96 -15.60 -2.90
CA GLY A 109 9.37 -14.85 -4.10
C GLY A 109 8.91 -15.54 -5.38
N MET A 110 8.74 -14.76 -6.45
CA MET A 110 8.48 -15.30 -7.79
C MET A 110 9.69 -16.12 -8.25
N ARG A 111 9.44 -17.37 -8.66
CA ARG A 111 10.43 -18.21 -9.34
C ARG A 111 10.10 -18.18 -10.82
N LEU A 112 10.99 -17.61 -11.63
CA LEU A 112 10.87 -17.68 -13.08
C LEU A 112 11.27 -19.09 -13.51
N ALA A 113 10.39 -19.80 -14.21
CA ALA A 113 10.79 -20.97 -14.97
C ALA A 113 11.57 -20.45 -16.18
N ILE A 114 12.85 -20.75 -16.21
CA ILE A 114 13.75 -20.45 -17.33
C ILE A 114 13.94 -21.76 -18.09
#